data_AF-A0A183TGT3-F1
#
_entry.id   AF-A0A183TGT3-F1
#
_cell.length_a   1.000
_cell.length_b   1.000
_cell.length_c   1.000
_cell.angle_alpha   90.00
_cell.angle_beta   90.00
_cell.angle_gamma   90.00
#
_symmetry.space_group_name_H-M   'P 1'
#
loop_
_entity.id
_entity.type
_entity.pdbx_description
1 polymer ?
#
loop_
_entity_poly.entity_id
_entity_poly.type
_entity_poly.pdbx_seq_one_letter_code
_entity_poly.pdbx_strand_id
1 'polypeptide(L)'
;SIDEVPEQAFLNYVVASFIGSIQQANKIGLGDLSYMVTRYQDMTICQFNYVGNQATPPVYLTVVGTSVCDLGLITSLEPALRPMLIRLASKASSRFQAEAAMLRNSSGPYYRV
;
A
#
# COMPACT_ATOMS: atom_id res chain seq x y z
N SER A 1 -7.02 -9.47 20.34
CA SER A 1 -5.68 -9.99 19.98
C SER A 1 -5.51 -9.96 18.47
N ILE A 2 -4.30 -9.99 17.90
CA ILE A 2 -4.13 -10.15 16.43
C ILE A 2 -4.75 -11.47 15.94
N ASP A 3 -4.93 -12.42 16.87
CA ASP A 3 -5.61 -13.71 16.68
C ASP A 3 -7.11 -13.59 16.34
N GLU A 4 -7.71 -12.40 16.46
CA GLU A 4 -9.12 -12.15 16.10
C GLU A 4 -9.29 -11.74 14.63
N VAL A 5 -8.21 -11.43 13.93
CA VAL A 5 -8.25 -10.95 12.55
C VAL A 5 -7.89 -12.08 11.60
N PRO A 6 -8.70 -12.35 10.55
CA PRO A 6 -8.42 -13.43 9.60
C PRO A 6 -7.05 -13.26 8.93
N GLU A 7 -6.24 -14.32 8.90
CA GLU A 7 -4.90 -14.31 8.26
C GLU A 7 -4.95 -13.89 6.78
N GLN A 8 -6.07 -14.17 6.11
CA GLN A 8 -6.29 -13.80 4.72
C GLN A 8 -6.19 -12.29 4.48
N ALA A 9 -6.44 -11.48 5.50
CA ALA A 9 -6.34 -10.03 5.43
C ALA A 9 -4.90 -9.53 5.18
N PHE A 10 -3.90 -10.38 5.46
CA PHE A 10 -2.47 -10.06 5.29
C PHE A 10 -1.89 -10.61 3.98
N LEU A 11 -2.70 -11.26 3.14
CA LEU A 11 -2.25 -11.79 1.86
C LEU A 11 -2.13 -10.69 0.80
N ASN A 12 -1.14 -10.83 -0.09
CA ASN A 12 -0.81 -9.82 -1.10
C ASN A 12 -1.97 -9.42 -2.02
N TYR A 13 -2.95 -10.31 -2.24
CA TYR A 13 -4.10 -10.02 -3.10
C TYR A 13 -4.97 -8.88 -2.54
N VAL A 14 -4.98 -8.66 -1.22
CA VAL A 14 -5.73 -7.58 -0.56
C VAL A 14 -5.17 -6.22 -0.96
N VAL A 15 -3.85 -6.12 -1.10
CA VAL A 15 -3.20 -4.89 -1.59
C VAL A 15 -3.39 -4.76 -3.10
N ALA A 16 -3.29 -5.86 -3.86
CA ALA A 16 -3.48 -5.85 -5.30
C ALA A 16 -4.90 -5.40 -5.71
N SER A 17 -5.93 -5.85 -4.99
CA SER A 17 -7.32 -5.44 -5.24
C SER A 17 -7.52 -3.94 -5.00
N PHE A 18 -6.91 -3.37 -3.96
CA PHE A 18 -6.94 -1.94 -3.69
C PHE A 18 -6.29 -1.11 -4.80
N ILE A 19 -5.12 -1.54 -5.29
CA ILE A 19 -4.47 -0.89 -6.44
C ILE A 19 -5.39 -0.90 -7.66
N GLY A 20 -6.07 -2.02 -7.91
CA GLY A 20 -7.11 -2.12 -8.94
C GLY A 20 -8.24 -1.11 -8.73
N SER A 21 -8.75 -0.98 -7.50
CA SER A 21 -9.80 -0.02 -7.15
C SER A 21 -9.38 1.43 -7.38
N ILE A 22 -8.14 1.81 -7.05
CA ILE A 22 -7.61 3.16 -7.34
C ILE A 22 -7.63 3.44 -8.84
N GLN A 23 -7.17 2.47 -9.65
CA GLN A 23 -7.16 2.61 -11.11
C GLN A 23 -8.57 2.71 -11.70
N GLN A 24 -9.54 2.01 -11.13
CA GLN A 24 -10.94 2.06 -11.58
C GLN A 24 -11.63 3.35 -11.15
N ALA A 25 -11.40 3.84 -9.93
CA ALA A 25 -11.94 5.11 -9.43
C ALA A 25 -11.59 6.28 -10.35
N ASN A 26 -10.34 6.33 -10.83
CA ASN A 26 -9.90 7.30 -11.81
C ASN A 26 -10.65 7.22 -13.15
N LYS A 27 -11.00 6.01 -13.61
CA LYS A 27 -11.74 5.82 -14.88
C LYS A 27 -13.19 6.25 -14.82
N ILE A 28 -13.81 6.21 -13.63
CA ILE A 28 -15.20 6.63 -13.43
C ILE A 28 -15.32 8.10 -13.00
N GLY A 29 -14.24 8.88 -13.08
CA GLY A 29 -14.24 10.32 -12.82
C GLY A 29 -14.29 10.70 -11.34
N LEU A 30 -14.01 9.77 -10.41
CA LEU A 30 -13.92 10.07 -8.97
C LEU A 30 -12.58 10.70 -8.58
N GLY A 31 -11.61 10.73 -9.50
CA GLY A 31 -10.28 11.26 -9.25
C GLY A 31 -9.45 10.39 -8.32
N ASP A 32 -8.44 11.01 -7.69
CA ASP A 32 -7.45 10.31 -6.87
C ASP A 32 -8.04 9.80 -5.56
N LEU A 33 -8.23 8.49 -5.49
CA LEU A 33 -8.68 7.81 -4.29
C LEU A 33 -7.60 7.90 -3.20
N SER A 34 -7.89 8.68 -2.15
CA SER A 34 -6.98 8.86 -1.00
C SER A 34 -6.99 7.67 -0.04
N TYR A 35 -8.17 7.11 0.21
CA TYR A 35 -8.32 5.91 1.04
C TYR A 35 -9.60 5.15 0.69
N MET A 36 -9.66 3.88 1.09
CA MET A 36 -10.80 3.00 0.94
C MET A 36 -11.04 2.24 2.24
N VAL A 37 -12.31 2.07 2.61
CA VAL A 37 -12.72 1.24 3.74
C VAL A 37 -13.61 0.13 3.23
N THR A 38 -13.22 -1.11 3.49
CA THR A 38 -13.98 -2.31 3.15
C THR A 38 -14.37 -3.01 4.43
N ARG A 39 -15.69 -3.16 4.65
CA ARG A 39 -16.23 -3.89 5.79
C ARG A 39 -16.65 -5.29 5.37
N TYR A 40 -16.13 -6.28 6.09
CA TYR A 40 -16.55 -7.67 6.04
C TYR A 40 -17.32 -8.02 7.31
N GLN A 41 -17.85 -9.24 7.38
CA GLN A 41 -18.59 -9.72 8.55
C GLN A 41 -17.74 -9.67 9.84
N ASP A 42 -16.49 -10.15 9.75
CA ASP A 42 -15.63 -10.33 10.94
C ASP A 42 -14.47 -9.32 11.02
N MET A 43 -14.26 -8.52 9.97
CA MET A 43 -13.13 -7.60 9.90
C MET A 43 -13.44 -6.33 9.11
N THR A 44 -12.67 -5.29 9.39
CA THR A 44 -12.65 -4.06 8.60
C THR A 44 -11.25 -3.79 8.09
N ILE A 45 -11.13 -3.55 6.79
CA ILE A 45 -9.88 -3.22 6.12
C ILE A 45 -9.92 -1.74 5.72
N CYS A 46 -8.95 -0.95 6.18
CA CYS A 46 -8.79 0.44 5.81
C CYS A 46 -7.46 0.62 5.08
N GLN A 47 -7.51 1.08 3.83
CA GLN A 47 -6.36 1.18 2.95
C GLN A 47 -6.14 2.63 2.52
N PHE A 48 -4.91 3.11 2.66
CA PHE A 48 -4.53 4.48 2.33
C PHE A 48 -3.53 4.47 1.18
N ASN A 49 -3.76 5.38 0.24
CA ASN A 49 -2.93 5.58 -0.94
C ASN A 49 -1.97 6.74 -0.71
N TYR A 50 -0.67 6.43 -0.59
CA TYR A 50 0.38 7.44 -0.57
C TYR A 50 1.04 7.48 -1.94
N VAL A 51 0.54 8.41 -2.75
CA VAL A 51 1.12 8.70 -4.05
C VAL A 51 2.50 9.32 -3.83
N GLY A 52 3.54 8.56 -4.16
CA GLY A 52 4.90 9.09 -4.24
C GLY A 52 5.02 10.11 -5.39
N ASN A 53 6.09 10.88 -5.41
CA ASN A 53 6.43 11.68 -6.60
C ASN A 53 7.13 10.80 -7.65
N GLN A 54 7.48 11.35 -8.81
CA GLN A 54 8.21 10.60 -9.86
C GLN A 54 9.52 9.95 -9.38
N ALA A 55 10.09 10.40 -8.26
CA ALA A 55 11.34 9.90 -7.68
C ALA A 55 11.13 8.82 -6.60
N THR A 56 9.90 8.55 -6.16
CA THR A 56 9.61 7.59 -5.08
C THR A 56 8.46 6.65 -5.45
N PRO A 57 8.58 5.34 -5.21
CA PRO A 57 7.50 4.41 -5.48
C PRO A 57 6.27 4.73 -4.60
N PRO A 58 5.05 4.43 -5.07
CA PRO A 58 3.85 4.58 -4.26
C PRO A 58 3.92 3.64 -3.04
N VAL A 59 3.38 4.10 -1.91
CA VAL A 59 3.25 3.31 -0.69
C VAL A 59 1.78 3.16 -0.35
N TYR A 60 1.38 1.95 0.05
CA TYR A 60 0.02 1.66 0.46
C TYR A 60 0.04 1.19 1.91
N LEU A 61 -0.69 1.87 2.79
CA LEU A 61 -0.88 1.43 4.17
C LEU A 61 -2.18 0.63 4.24
N THR A 62 -2.11 -0.61 4.70
CA THR A 62 -3.29 -1.43 4.99
C THR A 62 -3.39 -1.61 6.50
N VAL A 63 -4.48 -1.12 7.08
CA VAL A 63 -4.83 -1.32 8.48
C VAL A 63 -5.97 -2.34 8.53
N VAL A 64 -5.78 -3.40 9.29
CA VAL A 64 -6.82 -4.41 9.50
C VAL A 64 -7.26 -4.34 10.96
N GLY A 65 -8.56 -4.16 11.16
CA GLY A 65 -9.19 -4.20 12.47
C GLY A 65 -10.33 -5.22 12.50
N THR A 66 -10.87 -5.44 13.68
CA THR A 66 -12.10 -6.22 13.87
C THR A 66 -13.30 -5.52 13.22
N SER A 67 -14.43 -6.21 13.10
CA SER A 67 -15.67 -5.64 12.54
C SER A 67 -16.21 -4.42 13.31
N VAL A 68 -15.82 -4.27 14.59
CA VAL A 68 -16.25 -3.20 15.49
C VAL A 68 -15.16 -2.14 15.75
N CYS A 69 -14.11 -2.09 14.94
CA CYS A 69 -13.03 -1.14 15.14
C CYS A 69 -13.47 0.33 14.94
N ASP A 70 -12.86 1.24 15.70
CA ASP A 70 -13.12 2.68 15.56
C ASP A 70 -12.36 3.24 14.34
N LEU A 71 -13.11 3.48 13.27
CA LEU A 71 -12.58 4.08 12.05
C LEU A 71 -12.16 5.54 12.20
N GLY A 72 -12.78 6.28 13.13
CA GLY A 72 -12.38 7.65 13.45
C GLY A 72 -10.96 7.68 14.00
N LEU A 73 -10.63 6.75 14.90
CA LEU A 73 -9.27 6.61 15.41
C LEU A 73 -8.29 6.22 14.29
N ILE A 74 -8.63 5.22 13.46
CA ILE A 74 -7.75 4.78 12.36
C ILE A 74 -7.47 5.92 11.36
N THR A 75 -8.51 6.66 10.96
CA THR A 75 -8.37 7.78 10.03
C THR A 75 -7.67 8.98 10.67
N SER A 76 -7.78 9.18 11.98
CA SER A 76 -7.05 10.24 12.70
C SER A 76 -5.55 9.93 12.92
N LEU A 77 -5.17 8.65 12.93
CA LEU A 77 -3.77 8.22 13.06
C LEU A 77 -2.99 8.39 11.75
N GLU A 78 -3.67 8.27 10.62
CA GLU A 78 -3.10 8.33 9.28
C GLU A 78 -2.18 9.55 9.05
N PRO A 79 -2.58 10.82 9.37
CA PRO A 79 -1.70 11.98 9.21
C PRO A 79 -0.41 11.91 10.01
N ALA A 80 -0.44 11.29 11.21
CA ALA A 80 0.74 11.16 12.06
C ALA A 80 1.74 10.13 11.49
N LEU A 81 1.26 9.15 10.73
CA LEU A 81 2.10 8.12 10.08
C LEU A 81 2.71 8.60 8.75
N ARG A 82 2.09 9.57 8.07
CA ARG A 82 2.55 10.11 6.77
C ARG A 82 4.05 10.39 6.70
N PRO A 83 4.68 11.14 7.63
CA PRO A 83 6.09 11.47 7.53
C PRO A 83 6.99 10.23 7.55
N MET A 84 6.60 9.21 8.33
CA MET A 84 7.33 7.95 8.41
C MET A 84 7.22 7.17 7.10
N LEU A 85 6.03 7.10 6.51
CA LEU A 85 5.78 6.41 5.24
C LEU A 85 6.50 7.09 4.07
N ILE A 86 6.56 8.42 4.05
CA ILE A 86 7.33 9.18 3.04
C ILE A 86 8.83 8.86 3.14
N ARG A 87 9.37 8.81 4.36
CA ARG A 87 10.78 8.43 4.58
C ARG A 87 11.04 6.99 4.14
N LEU A 88 10.10 6.07 4.40
CA LEU A 88 10.19 4.69 3.95
C LEU A 88 10.20 4.60 2.42
N ALA A 89 9.31 5.33 1.74
CA ALA A 89 9.24 5.39 0.28
C ALA A 89 10.58 5.86 -0.33
N SER A 90 11.16 6.92 0.24
CA SER A 90 12.47 7.44 -0.19
C SER A 90 13.58 6.40 -0.01
N LYS A 91 13.64 5.73 1.14
CA LYS A 91 14.65 4.70 1.42
C LYS A 91 14.47 3.46 0.55
N ALA A 92 13.24 3.07 0.27
CA ALA A 92 12.94 2.00 -0.67
C ALA A 92 13.41 2.37 -2.09
N SER A 93 13.12 3.59 -2.55
CA SER A 93 13.58 4.11 -3.85
C SER A 93 15.11 4.02 -3.99
N SER A 94 15.86 4.54 -3.01
CA SER A 94 17.32 4.49 -3.05
C SER A 94 17.87 3.07 -3.10
N ARG A 95 17.21 2.13 -2.40
CA ARG A 95 17.60 0.73 -2.40
C ARG A 95 17.32 0.07 -3.76
N PHE A 96 16.14 0.30 -4.34
CA PHE A 96 15.81 -0.23 -5.66
C PHE A 96 16.73 0.32 -6.76
N GLN A 97 17.13 1.58 -6.67
CA GLN A 97 18.11 2.17 -7.59
C GLN A 97 19.49 1.52 -7.45
N ALA A 98 19.95 1.29 -6.22
CA ALA A 98 21.22 0.60 -5.97
C ALA A 98 21.20 -0.85 -6.49
N GLU A 99 20.12 -1.59 -6.24
CA GLU A 99 19.93 -2.96 -6.75
C GLU A 99 19.89 -2.99 -8.29
N ALA A 100 19.20 -2.04 -8.92
CA ALA A 100 19.17 -1.91 -10.38
C ALA A 100 20.54 -1.57 -10.98
N ALA A 101 21.34 -0.72 -10.31
CA ALA A 101 22.70 -0.40 -10.74
C ALA A 101 23.65 -1.61 -10.63
N MET A 102 23.51 -2.42 -9.58
CA MET A 102 24.27 -3.67 -9.44
C MET A 102 23.90 -4.70 -10.51
N LEU A 103 22.59 -4.85 -10.81
CA LEU A 103 22.11 -5.76 -11.85
C LEU A 103 22.60 -5.38 -13.26
N ARG A 104 22.73 -4.08 -13.55
CA ARG A 104 23.32 -3.58 -14.80
C ARG A 104 24.81 -3.85 -14.91
N ASN A 105 25.52 -3.83 -13.79
CA ASN A 105 26.96 -4.13 -13.75
C ASN A 105 27.26 -5.64 -13.75
N SER A 106 26.24 -6.49 -13.56
CA SER A 106 26.37 -7.96 -13.55
C SER A 106 25.86 -8.66 -14.81
N SER A 107 25.35 -7.95 -15.82
CA SER A 107 24.76 -8.60 -17.00
C SER A 107 25.79 -8.96 -18.08
N GLY A 108 26.30 -10.20 -18.00
CA GLY A 108 26.36 -11.04 -19.20
C GLY A 108 24.94 -11.37 -19.70
N PRO A 109 24.76 -11.81 -20.96
CA PRO A 109 23.46 -11.81 -21.63
C PRO A 109 22.62 -13.01 -21.20
N TYR A 110 21.50 -12.78 -20.52
CA TYR A 110 20.46 -13.81 -20.38
C TYR A 110 19.08 -13.23 -20.69
N TYR A 111 18.44 -13.81 -21.71
CA TYR A 111 17.03 -13.66 -22.04
C TYR A 111 16.18 -14.12 -20.85
N ARG A 112 15.10 -13.40 -20.53
CA ARG A 112 14.05 -13.89 -19.62
C ARG A 112 12.88 -14.44 -20.44
N VAL A 113 12.53 -15.70 -20.17
CA VAL A 113 11.24 -16.33 -20.52
C VAL A 113 10.23 -15.99 -19.44
#